data_AF-A0A388PXH8-F1
#
_entry.id   AF-A0A388PXH8-F1
#
_cell.length_a   1.000
_cell.length_b   1.000
_cell.length_c   1.000
_cell.angle_alpha   90.00
_cell.angle_beta   90.00
_cell.angle_gamma   90.00
#
_symmetry.space_group_name_H-M   'P 1'
#
loop_
_entity.id
_entity.type
_entity.pdbx_description
1 polymer ?
#
loop_
_entity_poly.entity_id
_entity_poly.type
_entity_poly.pdbx_seq_one_letter_code
_entity_poly.pdbx_strand_id
1 'polypeptide(L)'
;MSLELNQHLGKQLRARRSALGLTQTQVARAINVTFQQIQKYEKGTNGVSSSRLLQLANFLKVPVKYFFEEFKDFQNLESQAKNDNSLEAFVGKLTEVEKEKLLNILNSNKKLSKTA
;
A
#
# COMPACT_ATOMS: atom_id res chain seq x y z
N MET A 1 6.23 15.61 -7.61
CA MET A 1 5.65 14.77 -6.55
C MET A 1 4.43 15.51 -6.00
N SER A 2 3.24 14.90 -5.94
CA SER A 2 2.01 15.63 -5.63
C SER A 2 2.03 16.16 -4.19
N LEU A 3 1.47 17.36 -3.98
CA LEU A 3 1.36 17.97 -2.66
C LEU A 3 0.60 17.06 -1.68
N GLU A 4 -0.44 16.39 -2.18
CA GLU A 4 -1.27 15.45 -1.42
C GLU A 4 -0.45 14.23 -0.94
N LEU A 5 0.42 13.67 -1.78
CA LEU A 5 1.30 12.56 -1.38
C LEU A 5 2.26 13.02 -0.28
N ASN A 6 2.90 14.18 -0.41
CA ASN A 6 3.83 14.66 0.61
C ASN A 6 3.14 14.85 1.97
N GLN A 7 1.92 15.39 1.98
CA GLN A 7 1.12 15.54 3.20
C GLN A 7 0.76 14.19 3.80
N HIS A 8 0.41 13.20 2.97
CA HIS A 8 0.13 11.84 3.42
C HIS A 8 1.37 11.19 4.06
N LEU A 9 2.51 11.20 3.36
CA LEU A 9 3.79 10.69 3.89
C LEU A 9 4.15 11.35 5.23
N GLY A 10 3.96 12.67 5.32
CA GLY A 10 4.19 13.44 6.54
C GLY A 10 3.30 13.02 7.71
N LYS A 11 2.02 12.74 7.46
CA LYS A 11 1.07 12.22 8.46
C LYS A 11 1.49 10.84 8.97
N GLN A 12 1.81 9.91 8.08
CA GLN A 12 2.27 8.55 8.44
C GLN A 12 3.57 8.61 9.27
N LEU A 13 4.54 9.43 8.85
CA LEU A 13 5.77 9.67 9.58
C LEU A 13 5.50 10.18 11.01
N ARG A 14 4.69 11.23 11.15
CA ARG A 14 4.36 11.82 12.46
C ARG A 14 3.63 10.83 13.36
N ALA A 15 2.67 10.08 12.81
CA ALA A 15 1.89 9.10 13.55
C ALA A 15 2.80 8.01 14.11
N ARG A 16 3.61 7.37 13.26
CA ARG A 16 4.53 6.31 13.68
C ARG A 16 5.59 6.79 14.66
N ARG A 17 6.21 7.94 14.39
CA ARG A 17 7.17 8.56 15.30
C ARG A 17 6.57 8.77 16.69
N SER A 18 5.36 9.32 16.76
CA SER A 18 4.68 9.61 18.03
C SER A 18 4.29 8.34 18.77
N ALA A 19 3.83 7.30 18.06
CA ALA A 19 3.54 5.99 18.64
C ALA A 19 4.78 5.32 19.27
N LEU A 20 5.98 5.62 18.76
CA LEU A 20 7.25 5.14 19.30
C LEU A 20 7.83 6.08 20.40
N GLY A 21 7.14 7.15 20.77
CA GLY A 21 7.63 8.13 21.74
C GLY A 21 8.86 8.92 21.28
N LEU A 22 9.11 8.98 19.97
CA LEU A 22 10.30 9.61 19.39
C LEU A 22 10.06 11.10 19.14
N THR A 23 11.09 11.92 19.37
CA THR A 23 11.14 13.33 18.97
C THR A 23 11.57 13.46 17.51
N GLN A 24 11.20 14.57 16.86
CA GLN A 24 11.65 14.86 15.49
C GLN A 24 13.19 14.92 15.41
N THR A 25 13.86 15.42 16.44
CA THR A 25 15.33 15.47 16.53
C THR A 25 15.95 14.07 16.56
N GLN A 26 15.35 13.11 17.27
CA GLN A 26 15.83 11.73 17.27
C GLN A 26 15.73 11.09 15.87
N VAL A 27 14.61 11.28 15.17
CA VAL A 27 14.47 10.81 13.78
C VAL A 27 15.47 11.50 12.85
N ALA A 28 15.64 12.82 12.99
CA ALA A 28 16.56 13.60 12.18
C ALA A 28 18.00 13.08 12.28
N ARG A 29 18.48 12.85 13.52
CA ARG A 29 19.81 12.29 13.78
C ARG A 29 19.95 10.88 13.19
N ALA A 30 18.95 10.03 13.38
CA ALA A 30 19.00 8.63 12.94
C ALA A 30 19.17 8.48 11.43
N ILE A 31 18.58 9.39 10.64
CA ILE A 31 18.73 9.39 9.18
C ILE A 31 19.71 10.45 8.68
N ASN A 32 20.49 11.10 9.55
CA ASN A 32 21.43 12.16 9.17
C ASN A 32 20.81 13.27 8.30
N VAL A 33 19.75 13.90 8.82
CA VAL A 33 19.14 15.13 8.27
C VAL A 33 18.95 16.16 9.38
N THR A 34 18.62 17.39 9.01
CA THR A 34 18.31 18.44 9.98
C THR A 34 16.92 18.24 10.61
N PHE A 35 16.74 18.76 11.82
CA PHE A 35 15.43 18.80 12.48
C PHE A 35 14.38 19.49 11.61
N GLN A 36 14.76 20.61 10.97
CA GLN A 36 13.90 21.36 10.06
C GLN A 36 13.45 20.50 8.87
N GLN A 37 14.31 19.59 8.39
CA GLN A 37 13.94 18.68 7.30
C GLN A 37 12.84 17.71 7.73
N ILE A 38 12.95 17.10 8.93
CA ILE A 38 11.88 16.26 9.48
C ILE A 38 10.61 17.07 9.68
N GLN A 39 10.71 18.31 10.18
CA GLN A 39 9.54 19.18 10.33
C GLN A 39 8.86 19.46 8.98
N LYS A 40 9.63 19.70 7.91
CA LYS A 40 9.10 19.91 6.56
C LYS A 40 8.48 18.64 5.97
N TYR A 41 9.08 17.47 6.24
CA TYR A 41 8.49 16.18 5.86
C TYR A 41 7.15 15.97 6.56
N GLU A 42 7.07 16.14 7.89
CA GLU A 42 5.82 15.96 8.63
C GLU A 42 4.73 16.97 8.26
N LYS A 43 5.11 18.18 7.82
CA LYS A 43 4.18 19.18 7.27
C LYS A 43 3.80 18.93 5.81
N GLY A 44 4.48 18.01 5.12
CA GLY A 44 4.29 17.77 3.69
C GLY A 44 4.74 18.91 2.78
N THR A 45 5.50 19.88 3.29
CA THR A 45 6.01 21.01 2.49
C THR A 45 7.22 20.63 1.65
N ASN A 46 7.94 19.58 2.06
CA ASN A 46 9.00 18.96 1.28
C ASN A 46 8.66 17.51 0.97
N GLY A 47 8.93 17.08 -0.26
CA GLY A 47 8.86 15.67 -0.62
C GLY A 47 10.00 14.85 0.00
N VAL A 48 9.73 13.57 0.24
CA VAL A 48 10.70 12.60 0.76
C VAL A 48 11.24 11.80 -0.42
N SER A 49 12.56 11.75 -0.60
CA SER A 49 13.16 10.90 -1.64
C SER A 49 13.03 9.42 -1.28
N SER A 50 13.06 8.54 -2.28
CA SER A 50 12.99 7.08 -2.09
C SER A 50 14.05 6.55 -1.13
N SER A 51 15.30 7.06 -1.23
CA SER A 51 16.38 6.73 -0.28
C SER A 51 16.05 7.12 1.17
N ARG A 52 15.51 8.34 1.38
CA ARG A 52 15.09 8.79 2.72
C ARG A 52 13.90 8.00 3.24
N LEU A 53 12.96 7.65 2.37
CA LEU A 53 11.80 6.85 2.74
C LEU A 53 12.22 5.45 3.24
N LEU A 54 13.19 4.82 2.57
CA LEU A 54 13.75 3.54 3.00
C LEU A 54 14.47 3.65 4.36
N GLN A 55 15.26 4.70 4.57
CA GLN A 55 15.92 4.95 5.86
C GLN A 55 14.90 5.17 6.99
N LEU A 56 13.85 5.95 6.72
CA LEU A 56 12.75 6.18 7.68
C LEU A 56 12.03 4.87 7.99
N ALA A 57 11.71 4.05 7.00
CA ALA A 57 11.06 2.76 7.17
C ALA A 57 11.87 1.84 8.10
N ASN A 58 13.19 1.72 7.84
CA ASN A 58 14.09 0.92 8.65
C ASN A 58 14.18 1.43 10.09
N PHE A 59 14.36 2.74 10.29
CA PHE A 59 14.48 3.32 11.62
C PHE A 59 13.17 3.21 12.43
N LEU A 60 12.03 3.42 11.79
CA LEU A 60 10.70 3.35 12.41
C LEU A 60 10.15 1.92 12.51
N LYS A 61 10.91 0.93 12.04
CA LYS A 61 10.57 -0.50 12.05
C LYS A 61 9.20 -0.76 11.41
N VAL A 62 9.03 -0.26 10.19
CA VAL A 62 7.82 -0.47 9.36
C VAL A 62 8.23 -0.82 7.94
N PRO A 63 7.44 -1.60 7.19
CA PRO A 63 7.66 -1.76 5.76
C PRO A 63 7.49 -0.42 5.03
N VAL A 64 8.17 -0.21 3.90
CA VAL A 64 8.03 1.03 3.09
C VAL A 64 6.57 1.27 2.68
N LYS A 65 5.80 0.19 2.45
CA LYS A 65 4.37 0.22 2.16
C LYS A 65 3.56 1.01 3.19
N TYR A 66 3.97 1.01 4.46
CA TYR A 66 3.28 1.73 5.55
C TYR A 66 3.04 3.21 5.22
N PHE A 67 3.97 3.85 4.52
CA PHE A 67 3.84 5.26 4.16
C PHE A 67 2.80 5.54 3.07
N PHE A 68 2.28 4.51 2.41
CA PHE A 68 1.30 4.61 1.34
C PHE A 68 -0.03 3.92 1.68
N GLU A 69 -0.17 3.37 2.89
CA GLU A 69 -1.41 2.78 3.37
C GLU A 69 -2.53 3.81 3.29
N GLU A 70 -3.71 3.42 2.78
CA GLU A 70 -4.86 4.31 2.60
C GLU A 70 -4.66 5.49 1.63
N PHE A 71 -3.52 5.58 0.94
CA PHE A 71 -3.33 6.56 -0.13
C PHE A 71 -4.05 6.11 -1.40
N LYS A 72 -5.00 6.93 -1.90
CA LYS A 72 -5.92 6.57 -3.00
C LYS A 72 -5.22 6.00 -4.24
N ASP A 73 -4.15 6.65 -4.69
CA ASP A 73 -3.41 6.22 -5.88
C ASP A 73 -2.67 4.89 -5.66
N PHE A 74 -2.26 4.60 -4.43
CA PHE A 74 -1.60 3.34 -4.07
C PHE A 74 -2.62 2.19 -3.95
N GLN A 75 -3.82 2.47 -3.43
CA GLN A 75 -4.90 1.48 -3.35
C GLN A 75 -5.43 1.06 -4.73
N ASN A 76 -5.45 1.98 -5.70
CA ASN A 76 -5.88 1.67 -7.06
C ASN A 76 -4.95 0.66 -7.75
N LEU A 77 -3.63 0.72 -7.49
CA LEU A 77 -2.67 -0.25 -8.03
C LEU A 77 -2.81 -1.64 -7.39
N GLU A 78 -3.01 -1.73 -6.07
CA GLU A 78 -3.25 -3.04 -5.42
C GLU A 78 -4.59 -3.64 -5.85
N SER A 79 -5.61 -2.80 -6.07
CA SER A 79 -6.91 -3.26 -6.56
C SER A 79 -6.82 -3.70 -8.03
N GLN A 80 -6.09 -2.97 -8.89
CA GLN A 80 -5.85 -3.38 -10.28
C GLN A 80 -5.01 -4.67 -10.37
N ALA A 81 -3.96 -4.82 -9.56
CA ALA A 81 -3.16 -6.04 -9.52
C ALA A 81 -3.96 -7.27 -9.01
N LYS A 82 -4.95 -7.06 -8.14
CA LYS A 82 -5.89 -8.12 -7.72
C LYS A 82 -6.94 -8.41 -8.79
N ASN A 83 -7.38 -7.40 -9.54
CA ASN A 83 -8.30 -7.54 -10.67
C ASN A 83 -7.62 -8.14 -11.92
N ASP A 84 -6.29 -8.21 -11.93
CA ASP A 84 -5.49 -9.00 -12.88
C ASP A 84 -5.53 -10.51 -12.58
N ASN A 85 -6.44 -10.95 -11.70
CA ASN A 85 -7.00 -12.28 -11.84
C ASN A 85 -7.73 -12.34 -13.19
N SER A 86 -7.00 -12.76 -14.22
CA SER A 86 -7.47 -12.95 -15.60
C SER A 86 -8.81 -13.69 -15.70
N LEU A 87 -9.20 -14.42 -14.65
CA LEU A 87 -10.48 -15.09 -14.50
C LEU A 87 -11.66 -14.15 -14.28
N GLU A 88 -11.58 -13.09 -13.46
CA GLU A 88 -12.72 -12.18 -13.24
C GLU A 88 -12.99 -11.34 -14.49
N ALA A 89 -11.93 -10.85 -15.14
CA ALA A 89 -12.04 -10.17 -16.43
C ALA A 89 -12.54 -11.09 -17.54
N PHE A 90 -12.15 -12.37 -17.54
CA PHE A 90 -12.66 -13.37 -18.47
C PHE A 90 -14.14 -13.68 -18.21
N VAL A 91 -14.52 -13.95 -16.96
CA VAL A 91 -15.91 -14.22 -16.55
C VAL A 91 -16.81 -13.02 -16.83
N GLY A 92 -16.30 -11.79 -16.68
CA GLY A 92 -17.02 -10.57 -17.04
C GLY A 92 -17.31 -10.42 -18.53
N LYS A 93 -16.54 -11.08 -19.42
CA LYS A 93 -16.76 -11.09 -20.88
C LYS A 93 -17.70 -12.20 -21.34
N LEU A 94 -18.03 -13.16 -20.48
CA LEU A 94 -18.94 -14.25 -20.82
C LEU A 94 -20.39 -13.77 -20.84
N THR A 95 -21.17 -14.34 -21.73
CA THR A 95 -22.64 -14.22 -21.73
C THR A 95 -23.24 -14.97 -20.53
N GLU A 96 -24.48 -14.64 -20.16
CA GLU A 96 -25.17 -15.33 -19.06
C GLU A 96 -25.26 -16.85 -19.28
N VAL A 97 -25.47 -17.28 -20.52
CA VAL A 97 -25.50 -18.71 -20.89
C VAL A 97 -24.13 -19.39 -20.67
N GLU A 98 -23.04 -18.70 -20.98
CA GLU A 98 -21.69 -19.22 -20.78
C GLU A 98 -21.31 -19.27 -19.29
N LYS A 99 -21.76 -18.29 -18.49
CA LYS A 99 -21.58 -18.28 -17.03
C LYS A 99 -22.33 -19.45 -16.37
N GLU A 100 -23.57 -19.72 -16.78
CA GLU A 100 -24.33 -20.88 -16.29
C GLU A 100 -23.63 -22.21 -16.62
N LYS A 101 -23.09 -22.35 -17.84
CA LYS A 101 -22.30 -23.53 -18.23
C LYS A 101 -21.04 -23.67 -17.38
N LEU A 102 -20.32 -22.58 -17.13
CA LEU A 102 -19.13 -22.56 -16.28
C LEU A 102 -19.47 -23.03 -14.86
N LEU A 103 -20.56 -22.52 -14.28
CA LEU A 103 -21.05 -22.94 -12.96
C LEU A 103 -21.37 -24.44 -12.91
N ASN A 104 -22.02 -24.97 -13.94
CA ASN A 104 -22.33 -26.40 -14.02
C ASN A 104 -21.08 -27.27 -14.11
N ILE A 105 -20.06 -26.85 -14.87
CA ILE A 105 -18.77 -27.54 -14.97
C ILE A 105 -18.04 -27.55 -13.63
N LEU A 106 -17.96 -26.40 -12.96
CA LEU A 106 -17.29 -26.28 -11.65
C LEU A 106 -17.97 -27.15 -10.59
N ASN A 107 -19.30 -27.17 -10.54
CA ASN A 107 -20.06 -28.00 -9.60
C ASN A 107 -19.92 -29.51 -9.87
N SER A 108 -19.79 -29.89 -11.14
CA SER A 108 -19.56 -31.29 -11.55
C SER A 108 -18.17 -31.77 -11.11
N ASN A 109 -17.14 -30.92 -11.25
CA ASN A 109 -15.77 -31.25 -10.81
C ASN A 109 -15.62 -31.28 -9.28
N LYS A 110 -16.40 -30.48 -8.54
CA LYS A 110 -16.41 -30.49 -7.06
C LYS A 110 -16.96 -31.80 -6.47
N LYS A 111 -17.73 -32.57 -7.23
CA LYS A 111 -18.22 -33.90 -6.83
C LYS A 111 -17.14 -34.99 -6.93
N LEU A 112 -16.07 -34.79 -7.70
CA LEU A 112 -14.97 -35.75 -7.85
C LEU A 112 -13.95 -35.72 -6.70
N SER A 113 -13.84 -34.60 -5.97
CA SER A 113 -12.88 -34.45 -4.86
C SER A 113 -13.41 -34.87 -3.48
N LYS A 114 -14.67 -35.31 -3.37
CA LYS A 114 -15.28 -35.82 -2.12
C LYS A 114 -15.28 -37.35 -2.00
N THR A 115 -14.54 -38.05 -2.86
CA THR A 115 -14.50 -39.53 -2.89
C THR A 115 -13.08 -40.09 -2.73
N ALA A 116 -12.18 -39.36 -2.07
CA ALA A 116 -10.89 -39.87 -1.62
C ALA A 116 -10.76 -39.70 -0.11
#